data_AF-A0A962WAL8-F1
#
_entry.id   AF-A0A962WAL8-F1
#
_cell.length_a   1.000
_cell.length_b   1.000
_cell.length_c   1.000
_cell.angle_alpha   90.00
_cell.angle_beta   90.00
_cell.angle_gamma   90.00
#
_symmetry.space_group_name_H-M   'P 1'
#
loop_
_entity.id
_entity.type
_entity.pdbx_description
1 polymer ?
#
loop_
_entity_poly.entity_id
_entity_poly.type
_entity_poly.pdbx_seq_one_letter_code
_entity_poly.pdbx_strand_id
1 'polypeptide(L)'
;MGVVAGEGGRHRGVGLPAQVRIERRDRLDAIRKGVMELYVSDHPSAWNEQRGTGASEFDNVAKQVGLSENRYGTDGRNHVEQGIAPGNGSLNIDYIARDESNPYFTYDASQCIVCSRCVRACEEVQGTFALTVEGRGFESRISAGMHEDDFLGSECV
;
A
#
# COMPACT_ATOMS: atom_id res chain seq x y z
N MET A 1 -40.31 -16.15 10.36
CA MET A 1 -39.94 -17.05 9.24
C MET A 1 -38.50 -16.73 8.88
N GLY A 2 -37.45 -17.51 9.14
CA GLY A 2 -37.34 -18.96 9.18
C GLY A 2 -36.74 -19.45 7.86
N VAL A 3 -35.40 -19.52 7.76
CA VAL A 3 -34.69 -20.50 6.91
C VAL A 3 -33.36 -20.85 7.60
N VAL A 4 -33.24 -22.13 7.96
CA VAL A 4 -32.04 -22.82 8.44
C VAL A 4 -31.43 -23.53 7.23
N ALA A 5 -30.12 -23.45 7.06
CA ALA A 5 -29.34 -24.30 6.16
C ALA A 5 -27.93 -24.43 6.77
N GLY A 6 -27.31 -25.59 6.98
CA GLY A 6 -27.70 -26.99 6.90
C GLY A 6 -26.55 -27.76 7.56
N GLU A 7 -26.85 -28.85 8.28
CA GLU A 7 -25.85 -29.65 8.99
C GLU A 7 -24.98 -30.44 8.00
N GLY A 8 -23.65 -30.33 8.14
CA GLY A 8 -22.69 -31.13 7.41
C GLY A 8 -21.37 -31.28 8.17
N GLY A 9 -21.06 -32.50 8.60
CA GLY A 9 -19.69 -32.93 8.88
C GLY A 9 -19.14 -32.61 10.27
N ARG A 10 -19.37 -33.53 11.22
CA ARG A 10 -18.78 -33.51 12.57
C ARG A 10 -17.30 -33.92 12.51
N HIS A 11 -16.41 -33.03 12.08
CA HIS A 11 -14.98 -33.19 12.28
C HIS A 11 -14.63 -32.78 13.72
N ARG A 12 -14.23 -33.77 14.55
CA ARG A 12 -13.61 -33.52 15.86
C ARG A 12 -12.21 -32.92 15.60
N GLY A 13 -12.18 -31.59 15.44
CA GLY A 13 -10.95 -30.80 15.34
C GLY A 13 -10.53 -30.30 16.72
N VAL A 14 -9.25 -30.49 17.01
CA VAL A 14 -8.50 -29.96 18.16
C VAL A 14 -8.85 -28.48 18.42
N GLY A 15 -8.95 -28.11 19.70
CA GLY A 15 -9.38 -26.78 20.15
C GLY A 15 -8.67 -25.64 19.43
N LEU A 16 -9.40 -24.94 18.56
CA LEU A 16 -8.99 -23.62 18.11
C LEU A 16 -9.01 -22.69 19.33
N PRO A 17 -7.96 -21.87 19.55
CA PRO A 17 -8.03 -20.83 20.55
C PRO A 17 -9.23 -19.91 20.26
N ALA A 18 -9.90 -19.46 21.32
CA ALA A 18 -11.08 -18.61 21.24
C ALA A 18 -10.81 -17.43 20.28
N GLN A 19 -11.54 -17.40 19.16
CA GLN A 19 -11.50 -16.27 18.24
C GLN A 19 -12.17 -15.09 18.94
N VAL A 20 -11.36 -14.13 19.40
CA VAL A 20 -11.88 -12.85 19.89
C VAL A 20 -12.43 -12.09 18.69
N ARG A 21 -13.75 -12.16 18.49
CA ARG A 21 -14.44 -11.41 17.45
C ARG A 21 -14.56 -9.96 17.91
N ILE A 22 -13.66 -9.11 17.43
CA ILE A 22 -13.77 -7.66 17.63
C ILE A 22 -14.89 -7.14 16.72
N GLU A 23 -16.09 -6.94 17.28
CA GLU A 23 -17.21 -6.25 16.62
C GLU A 23 -16.77 -4.85 16.16
N ARG A 24 -17.13 -4.45 14.93
CA ARG A 24 -16.87 -3.10 14.41
C ARG A 24 -17.43 -2.05 15.37
N ARG A 25 -16.58 -1.13 15.82
CA ARG A 25 -16.98 0.03 16.63
C ARG A 25 -16.75 1.28 15.80
N ASP A 26 -17.67 2.24 15.86
CA ASP A 26 -17.62 3.48 15.09
C ASP A 26 -16.28 4.21 15.20
N ARG A 27 -15.66 4.22 16.40
CA ARG A 27 -14.33 4.79 16.61
C ARG A 27 -13.23 4.09 15.81
N LEU A 28 -13.25 2.76 15.74
CA LEU A 28 -12.23 2.00 15.03
C LEU A 28 -12.36 2.16 13.52
N ASP A 29 -13.59 2.20 13.02
CA ASP A 29 -13.84 2.42 11.60
C ASP A 29 -13.46 3.85 11.19
N ALA A 30 -13.70 4.85 12.04
CA ALA A 30 -13.20 6.21 11.85
C ALA A 30 -11.67 6.29 11.78
N ILE A 31 -10.95 5.57 12.66
CA ILE A 31 -9.48 5.53 12.64
C ILE A 31 -8.97 4.88 11.34
N ARG A 32 -9.54 3.73 10.95
CA ARG A 32 -9.16 3.02 9.72
C ARG A 32 -9.37 3.90 8.48
N LYS A 33 -10.53 4.56 8.39
CA LYS A 33 -10.81 5.50 7.31
C LYS A 33 -9.82 6.68 7.33
N GLY A 34 -9.55 7.25 8.51
CA GLY A 34 -8.61 8.35 8.66
C GLY A 34 -7.18 8.03 8.21
N VAL A 35 -6.68 6.82 8.49
CA VAL A 35 -5.37 6.36 8.00
C VAL A 35 -5.38 6.19 6.48
N MET A 36 -6.44 5.60 5.93
CA MET A 36 -6.54 5.42 4.48
C MET A 36 -6.68 6.75 3.72
N GLU A 37 -7.35 7.75 4.29
CA GLU A 37 -7.41 9.11 3.74
C GLU A 37 -6.02 9.74 3.61
N LEU A 38 -5.12 9.49 4.57
CA LEU A 38 -3.74 9.98 4.52
C LEU A 38 -2.95 9.30 3.40
N TYR A 39 -3.03 7.97 3.28
CA TYR A 39 -2.34 7.28 2.18
C TYR A 39 -2.86 7.71 0.81
N VAL A 40 -4.19 7.83 0.66
CA VAL A 40 -4.82 8.27 -0.59
C VAL A 40 -4.43 9.71 -0.98
N SER A 41 -4.10 10.56 0.00
CA SER A 41 -3.65 11.93 -0.29
C SER A 41 -2.33 12.02 -1.05
N ASP A 42 -1.57 10.92 -1.10
CA ASP A 42 -0.22 10.84 -1.63
C ASP A 42 -0.03 9.64 -2.59
N HIS A 43 -1.12 9.04 -3.07
CA HIS A 43 -1.09 7.82 -3.87
C HIS A 43 -1.86 7.98 -5.20
N PRO A 44 -1.32 7.54 -6.35
CA PRO A 44 -1.91 7.79 -7.67
C PRO A 44 -3.20 6.97 -7.91
N SER A 45 -3.30 5.75 -7.37
CA SER A 45 -4.44 4.85 -7.66
C SER A 45 -5.76 5.20 -6.97
N ALA A 46 -5.79 6.24 -6.13
CA ALA A 46 -7.02 6.63 -5.42
C ALA A 46 -8.13 7.15 -6.36
N TRP A 47 -7.82 7.36 -7.63
CA TRP A 47 -8.72 7.98 -8.60
C TRP A 47 -8.70 7.28 -9.95
N ASN A 48 -9.31 6.09 -10.02
CA ASN A 48 -9.74 5.50 -11.29
C ASN A 48 -8.61 5.28 -12.34
N GLU A 49 -7.36 5.13 -11.90
CA GLU A 49 -6.24 4.83 -12.79
C GLU A 49 -5.94 3.33 -12.86
N GLN A 50 -5.73 2.86 -14.09
CA GLN A 50 -5.25 1.53 -14.46
C GLN A 50 -3.73 1.42 -14.22
N ARG A 51 -3.24 1.71 -13.02
CA ARG A 51 -1.85 1.47 -12.63
C ARG A 51 -1.87 0.64 -11.34
N GLY A 52 -1.46 -0.62 -11.46
CA GLY A 52 -2.00 -1.73 -10.66
C GLY A 52 -3.34 -2.20 -11.25
N THR A 53 -3.68 -3.49 -11.12
CA THR A 53 -4.82 -4.15 -11.81
C THR A 53 -6.23 -3.62 -11.47
N GLY A 54 -6.36 -2.47 -10.79
CA GLY A 54 -7.61 -2.01 -10.15
C GLY A 54 -8.10 -2.95 -9.04
N ALA A 55 -7.24 -3.88 -8.63
CA ALA A 55 -7.48 -4.96 -7.68
C ALA A 55 -6.30 -5.13 -6.72
N SER A 56 -5.57 -4.03 -6.42
CA SER A 56 -4.54 -4.08 -5.40
C SER A 56 -5.17 -4.23 -4.02
N GLU A 57 -4.41 -4.78 -3.06
CA GLU A 57 -4.87 -4.83 -1.67
C GLU A 57 -5.16 -3.44 -1.10
N PHE A 58 -4.47 -2.41 -1.59
CA PHE A 58 -4.73 -1.03 -1.23
C PHE A 58 -6.15 -0.59 -1.64
N ASP A 59 -6.54 -0.85 -2.88
CA ASP A 59 -7.88 -0.54 -3.40
C ASP A 59 -8.97 -1.35 -2.66
N ASN A 60 -8.68 -2.60 -2.32
CA ASN A 60 -9.57 -3.46 -1.55
C ASN A 60 -9.81 -2.86 -0.15
N VAL A 61 -8.76 -2.42 0.53
CA VAL A 61 -8.87 -1.80 1.86
C VAL A 61 -9.57 -0.43 1.77
N ALA A 62 -9.27 0.39 0.76
CA ALA A 62 -9.95 1.67 0.54
C ALA A 62 -11.47 1.48 0.36
N LYS A 63 -11.89 0.48 -0.43
CA LYS A 63 -13.30 0.09 -0.57
C LYS A 63 -13.89 -0.43 0.75
N GLN A 64 -13.16 -1.27 1.49
CA GLN A 64 -13.64 -1.83 2.77
C GLN A 64 -13.90 -0.75 3.83
N VAL A 65 -13.13 0.34 3.85
CA VAL A 65 -13.33 1.45 4.78
C VAL A 65 -14.31 2.51 4.27
N GLY A 66 -14.91 2.31 3.08
CA GLY A 66 -15.87 3.24 2.49
C GLY A 66 -15.25 4.59 2.11
N LEU A 67 -14.03 4.56 1.57
CA LEU A 67 -13.36 5.74 1.03
C LEU A 67 -13.81 5.97 -0.42
N SER A 68 -14.44 7.11 -0.66
CA SER A 68 -14.95 7.51 -1.99
C SER A 68 -14.35 8.84 -2.47
N GLU A 69 -13.67 9.57 -1.59
CA GLU A 69 -13.09 10.87 -1.87
C GLU A 69 -11.82 11.11 -1.05
N ASN A 70 -10.93 11.97 -1.55
CA ASN A 70 -9.78 12.49 -0.81
C ASN A 70 -10.12 13.87 -0.24
N ARG A 71 -10.33 13.94 1.07
CA ARG A 71 -10.60 15.22 1.77
C ARG A 71 -9.44 16.22 1.77
N TYR A 72 -8.20 15.75 1.57
CA TYR A 72 -6.99 16.57 1.64
C TYR A 72 -6.67 17.26 0.31
N GLY A 73 -7.34 16.87 -0.78
CA GLY A 73 -7.01 17.34 -2.13
C GLY A 73 -5.63 16.83 -2.58
N THR A 74 -5.16 17.34 -3.72
CA THR A 74 -3.85 16.96 -4.30
C THR A 74 -2.97 18.16 -4.66
N ASP A 75 -3.40 19.37 -4.29
CA ASP A 75 -2.66 20.61 -4.55
C ASP A 75 -1.42 20.80 -3.64
N GLY A 76 -1.25 19.94 -2.64
CA GLY A 76 -0.11 19.95 -1.71
C GLY A 76 1.08 19.12 -2.19
N ARG A 77 2.19 19.14 -1.43
CA ARG A 77 3.37 18.28 -1.63
C ARG A 77 2.93 16.81 -1.68
N ASN A 78 3.36 16.07 -2.69
CA ASN A 78 3.05 14.65 -2.89
C ASN A 78 4.10 13.94 -3.77
N HIS A 79 4.04 12.61 -3.82
CA HIS A 79 4.94 11.73 -4.57
C HIS A 79 4.40 11.32 -5.94
N VAL A 80 3.26 11.85 -6.39
CA VAL A 80 2.64 11.41 -7.64
C VAL A 80 3.25 12.12 -8.85
N GLU A 81 3.05 11.58 -10.05
CA GLU A 81 3.47 12.24 -11.29
C GLU A 81 2.63 13.52 -11.53
N GLN A 82 3.24 14.59 -12.05
CA GLN A 82 2.52 15.83 -12.35
C GLN A 82 1.40 15.56 -13.37
N GLY A 83 0.18 16.01 -13.07
CA GLY A 83 -1.00 15.81 -13.94
C GLY A 83 -1.65 14.43 -13.85
N ILE A 84 -1.12 13.53 -13.01
CA ILE A 84 -1.73 12.22 -12.72
C ILE A 84 -2.66 12.30 -11.50
N ALA A 85 -2.30 13.07 -10.48
CA ALA A 85 -3.25 13.41 -9.44
C ALA A 85 -4.23 14.50 -9.92
N PRO A 86 -5.51 14.47 -9.47
CA PRO A 86 -6.50 15.51 -9.78
C PRO A 86 -6.15 16.83 -9.09
N GLY A 87 -5.32 17.61 -9.75
CA GLY A 87 -4.80 18.91 -9.33
C GLY A 87 -3.63 19.23 -10.24
N ASN A 88 -3.63 20.42 -10.85
CA ASN A 88 -2.49 20.91 -11.65
C ASN A 88 -1.36 21.37 -10.70
N GLY A 89 -0.99 20.51 -9.73
CA GLY A 89 -0.16 20.80 -8.57
C GLY A 89 1.30 21.05 -8.95
N SER A 90 1.84 22.12 -8.38
CA SER A 90 3.20 22.62 -8.61
C SER A 90 4.27 21.72 -8.00
N LEU A 91 5.43 21.61 -8.66
CA LEU A 91 6.70 21.14 -8.08
C LEU A 91 6.56 19.82 -7.29
N ASN A 92 6.22 18.72 -7.95
CA ASN A 92 6.44 17.38 -7.37
C ASN A 92 7.95 17.09 -7.29
N ILE A 93 8.61 17.77 -6.37
CA ILE A 93 10.04 17.63 -6.05
C ILE A 93 10.34 16.22 -5.52
N ASP A 94 9.33 15.55 -4.96
CA ASP A 94 9.45 14.20 -4.40
C ASP A 94 9.06 13.10 -5.39
N TYR A 95 8.57 13.45 -6.59
CA TYR A 95 8.30 12.44 -7.61
C TYR A 95 9.60 11.83 -8.11
N ILE A 96 9.61 10.51 -8.19
CA ILE A 96 10.71 9.71 -8.72
C ILE A 96 10.15 8.91 -9.89
N ALA A 97 10.89 8.91 -11.00
CA ALA A 97 10.55 8.09 -12.15
C ALA A 97 10.51 6.61 -11.76
N ARG A 98 9.65 5.85 -12.43
CA ARG A 98 9.59 4.40 -12.23
C ARG A 98 10.93 3.77 -12.55
N ASP A 99 11.28 2.78 -11.77
CA ASP A 99 12.37 1.89 -12.09
C ASP A 99 11.84 0.72 -12.94
N GLU A 100 12.21 0.75 -14.22
CA GLU A 100 11.88 -0.25 -15.23
C GLU A 100 13.13 -1.07 -15.65
N SER A 101 14.20 -1.02 -14.85
CA SER A 101 15.46 -1.73 -15.12
C SER A 101 15.25 -3.25 -15.16
N ASN A 102 14.39 -3.79 -14.30
CA ASN A 102 14.17 -5.22 -14.18
C ASN A 102 13.11 -5.73 -15.19
N PRO A 103 13.41 -6.77 -16.00
CA PRO A 103 12.48 -7.29 -17.00
C PRO A 103 11.27 -8.04 -16.41
N TYR A 104 11.29 -8.38 -15.13
CA TYR A 104 10.25 -9.15 -14.46
C TYR A 104 9.26 -8.30 -13.68
N PHE A 105 9.67 -7.11 -13.20
CA PHE A 105 8.79 -6.20 -12.48
C PHE A 105 9.24 -4.74 -12.61
N THR A 106 8.31 -3.83 -12.43
CA THR A 106 8.54 -2.38 -12.37
C THR A 106 8.34 -1.91 -10.95
N TYR A 107 9.28 -1.13 -10.42
CA TYR A 107 9.10 -0.44 -9.15
C TYR A 107 8.62 0.99 -9.37
N ASP A 108 7.42 1.29 -8.88
CA ASP A 108 6.83 2.62 -8.90
C ASP A 108 6.80 3.19 -7.49
N ALA A 109 7.69 4.15 -7.21
CA ALA A 109 7.79 4.79 -5.91
C ALA A 109 6.49 5.51 -5.52
N SER A 110 5.76 6.07 -6.49
CA SER A 110 4.49 6.77 -6.21
C SER A 110 3.38 5.83 -5.72
N GLN A 111 3.46 4.53 -6.03
CA GLN A 111 2.53 3.52 -5.51
C GLN A 111 3.00 2.88 -4.20
N CYS A 112 4.20 3.21 -3.72
CA CYS A 112 4.77 2.61 -2.54
C CYS A 112 4.32 3.37 -1.27
N ILE A 113 3.51 2.72 -0.43
CA ILE A 113 3.10 3.29 0.87
C ILE A 113 4.17 3.15 1.97
N VAL A 114 5.42 2.84 1.62
CA VAL A 114 6.56 2.67 2.54
C VAL A 114 6.28 1.71 3.71
N CYS A 115 5.50 0.64 3.45
CA CYS A 115 5.10 -0.32 4.49
C CYS A 115 6.24 -1.23 5.00
N SER A 116 7.45 -1.11 4.44
CA SER A 116 8.65 -1.90 4.78
C SER A 116 8.51 -3.42 4.61
N ARG A 117 7.46 -3.91 3.95
CA ARG A 117 7.26 -5.35 3.71
C ARG A 117 8.34 -5.95 2.81
N CYS A 118 8.76 -5.22 1.78
CA CYS A 118 9.84 -5.63 0.88
C CYS A 118 11.20 -5.66 1.60
N VAL A 119 11.52 -4.63 2.39
CA VAL A 119 12.73 -4.58 3.22
C VAL A 119 12.80 -5.77 4.15
N ARG A 120 11.72 -6.03 4.91
CA ARG A 120 11.65 -7.21 5.78
C ARG A 120 11.76 -8.53 5.03
N ALA A 121 11.15 -8.67 3.85
CA ALA A 121 11.33 -9.87 3.03
C ALA A 121 12.80 -10.03 2.59
N CYS A 122 13.46 -8.93 2.25
CA CYS A 122 14.87 -8.93 1.91
C CYS A 122 15.76 -9.41 3.07
N GLU A 123 15.46 -8.96 4.28
CA GLU A 123 16.20 -9.31 5.48
C GLU A 123 15.89 -10.74 5.97
N GLU A 124 14.60 -11.08 6.06
CA GLU A 124 14.13 -12.32 6.70
C GLU A 124 14.14 -13.53 5.76
N VAL A 125 13.93 -13.32 4.45
CA VAL A 125 13.80 -14.40 3.46
C VAL A 125 15.07 -14.55 2.63
N GLN A 126 15.58 -13.46 2.04
CA GLN A 126 16.80 -13.51 1.22
C GLN A 126 18.07 -13.45 2.08
N GLY A 127 18.07 -12.67 3.16
CA GLY A 127 19.22 -12.48 4.04
C GLY A 127 20.32 -11.58 3.46
N THR A 128 20.02 -10.79 2.42
CA THR A 128 21.01 -9.93 1.72
C THR A 128 21.06 -8.51 2.28
N PHE A 129 20.00 -8.05 2.95
CA PHE A 129 19.90 -6.70 3.53
C PHE A 129 20.09 -5.57 2.49
N ALA A 130 19.85 -5.85 1.21
CA ALA A 130 20.12 -4.90 0.13
C ALA A 130 19.02 -3.84 -0.06
N LEU A 131 17.80 -4.10 0.43
CA LEU A 131 16.71 -3.10 0.40
C LEU A 131 16.63 -2.36 1.73
N THR A 132 16.42 -1.04 1.68
CA THR A 132 16.26 -0.21 2.88
C THR A 132 15.23 0.90 2.69
N VAL A 133 14.89 1.60 3.77
CA VAL A 133 14.16 2.87 3.73
C VAL A 133 15.17 4.01 3.76
N GLU A 134 15.25 4.77 2.67
CA GLU A 134 16.06 5.99 2.60
C GLU A 134 15.19 7.22 2.93
N GLY A 135 15.80 8.27 3.47
CA GLY A 135 15.11 9.53 3.78
C GLY A 135 14.37 9.50 5.11
N ARG A 136 13.61 10.57 5.39
CA ARG A 136 12.79 10.69 6.61
C ARG A 136 11.52 11.48 6.34
N GLY A 137 10.46 11.13 7.08
CA GLY A 137 9.18 11.83 6.99
C GLY A 137 8.62 11.75 5.58
N PHE A 138 8.34 12.91 4.98
CA PHE A 138 7.81 12.99 3.62
C PHE A 138 8.82 12.59 2.54
N GLU A 139 10.11 12.46 2.84
CA GLU A 139 11.13 12.07 1.85
C GLU A 139 11.45 10.56 1.91
N SER A 140 10.64 9.79 2.64
CA SER A 140 10.92 8.37 2.88
C SER A 140 10.59 7.54 1.64
N ARG A 141 11.53 6.73 1.18
CA ARG A 141 11.36 5.84 0.01
C ARG A 141 12.05 4.51 0.20
N ILE A 142 11.60 3.49 -0.53
CA ILE A 142 12.36 2.24 -0.61
C ILE A 142 13.51 2.44 -1.60
N SER A 143 14.70 2.05 -1.18
CA SER A 143 15.93 2.13 -1.97
C SER A 143 16.54 0.75 -2.10
N ALA A 144 17.14 0.47 -3.26
CA ALA A 144 17.90 -0.75 -3.56
C ALA A 144 19.35 -0.71 -3.05
N GLY A 145 19.62 0.15 -2.06
CA GLY A 145 20.95 0.46 -1.55
C GLY A 145 21.06 1.98 -1.37
N MET A 146 21.86 2.62 -2.22
CA MET A 146 21.94 4.07 -2.32
C MET A 146 20.83 4.64 -3.22
N HIS A 147 20.56 5.93 -3.08
CA HIS A 147 19.50 6.69 -3.78
C HIS A 147 19.39 6.45 -5.30
N GLU A 148 20.51 6.13 -5.95
CA GLU A 148 20.66 6.03 -7.40
C GLU A 148 20.80 4.59 -7.90
N ASP A 149 20.75 3.62 -7.00
CA ASP A 149 20.79 2.21 -7.36
C ASP A 149 19.43 1.78 -7.92
N ASP A 150 19.47 1.06 -9.04
CA ASP A 150 18.29 0.42 -9.59
C ASP A 150 18.02 -0.94 -8.91
N PHE A 151 16.78 -1.40 -9.01
CA PHE A 151 16.36 -2.67 -8.45
C PHE A 151 17.04 -3.83 -9.18
N LEU A 152 17.33 -3.73 -10.49
CA LEU A 152 18.05 -4.80 -11.20
C LEU A 152 19.44 -5.09 -10.60
N GLY A 153 20.15 -4.06 -10.12
CA GLY A 153 21.46 -4.18 -9.49
C GLY A 153 21.43 -4.67 -8.05
N SER A 154 20.25 -4.76 -7.43
CA SER A 154 20.10 -5.22 -6.04
C SER A 154 20.29 -6.72 -5.93
N GLU A 155 21.07 -7.17 -4.94
CA GLU A 155 21.19 -8.61 -4.64
C GLU A 155 19.87 -9.23 -4.11
N CYS A 156 18.82 -8.43 -3.90
CA CYS A 156 17.57 -8.89 -3.31
C CYS A 156 16.50 -9.34 -4.31
N VAL A 157 16.55 -8.88 -5.56
CA VAL A 157 15.45 -9.00 -6.54
C VAL A 157 15.91 -9.51 -7.90
#